data_AF-A0A2V2S5U2-F1
#
_entry.id   AF-A0A2V2S5U2-F1
#
_cell.length_a   1.000
_cell.length_b   1.000
_cell.length_c   1.000
_cell.angle_alpha   90.00
_cell.angle_beta   90.00
_cell.angle_gamma   90.00
#
_symmetry.space_group_name_H-M   'P 1'
#
loop_
_entity.id
_entity.type
_entity.pdbx_description
1 polymer ?
#
loop_
_entity_poly.entity_id
_entity_poly.type
_entity_poly.pdbx_seq_one_letter_code
_entity_poly.pdbx_strand_id
1 'polypeptide(L)' 'MIVTDYLGRGWSAEEIVRQYPYLTLAEVHAALAYYHDHHEEIDRELAEEEAEVERLRQNAPETPLLKRLRALKVQRQRQG' A
#
# COMPACT_ATOMS: atom_id res chain seq x y z
N MET A 1 -0.29 1.28 -7.54
CA MET A 1 -0.22 2.14 -8.74
C MET A 1 1.01 1.73 -9.55
N ILE A 2 1.03 1.86 -10.88
CA ILE A 2 2.21 1.50 -11.71
C ILE A 2 3.50 2.18 -11.18
N VAL A 3 3.39 3.46 -10.82
CA VAL A 3 4.49 4.28 -10.28
C VAL A 3 4.99 3.76 -8.91
N THR A 4 4.11 3.28 -8.03
CA THR A 4 4.55 2.74 -6.73
C THR A 4 5.36 1.45 -6.89
N ASP A 5 5.00 0.61 -7.86
CA ASP A 5 5.74 -0.63 -8.12
C ASP A 5 7.08 -0.32 -8.81
N TYR A 6 7.10 0.66 -9.70
CA TYR A 6 8.34 1.17 -10.32
C TYR A 6 9.32 1.74 -9.28
N LEU A 7 8.89 2.67 -8.42
CA LEU A 7 9.75 3.34 -7.45
C LEU A 7 10.05 2.46 -6.23
N GLY A 8 9.02 1.86 -5.65
CA GLY A 8 9.12 1.15 -4.36
C GLY A 8 9.71 -0.25 -4.50
N ARG A 9 9.41 -0.95 -5.59
CA ARG A 9 9.93 -2.31 -5.84
C ARG A 9 11.10 -2.34 -6.82
N GLY A 10 11.37 -1.23 -7.51
CA GLY A 10 12.43 -1.15 -8.52
C GLY A 10 12.13 -1.98 -9.77
N TRP A 11 10.86 -2.26 -10.05
CA TRP A 11 10.47 -3.07 -11.21
C TRP A 11 10.64 -2.28 -12.51
N SER A 12 11.19 -2.94 -13.54
CA SER A 12 11.19 -2.38 -14.89
C SER A 12 9.78 -2.40 -15.50
N ALA A 13 9.57 -1.65 -16.58
CA ALA A 13 8.29 -1.67 -17.29
C ALA A 13 7.89 -3.09 -17.76
N GLU A 14 8.87 -3.90 -18.18
CA GLU A 14 8.67 -5.29 -18.57
C GLU A 14 8.38 -6.22 -17.39
N GLU A 15 8.94 -5.94 -16.20
CA GLU A 15 8.56 -6.65 -14.99
C GLU A 15 7.13 -6.29 -14.58
N ILE A 16 6.74 -5.02 -14.65
CA ILE A 16 5.37 -4.57 -14.35
C ILE A 16 4.35 -5.26 -15.27
N VAL A 17 4.60 -5.33 -16.59
CA VAL A 17 3.72 -6.06 -17.51
C VAL A 17 3.65 -7.56 -17.19
N ARG A 18 4.76 -8.17 -16.77
CA ARG A 18 4.76 -9.59 -16.36
C ARG A 18 3.91 -9.83 -15.12
N GLN A 19 3.91 -8.91 -14.17
CA GLN A 19 3.12 -9.00 -12.94
C GLN A 19 1.65 -8.61 -13.18
N TYR A 20 1.38 -7.76 -14.19
CA TYR A 20 0.05 -7.31 -14.58
C TYR A 20 -0.22 -7.59 -16.06
N PRO A 21 -0.53 -8.85 -16.46
CA PRO A 21 -0.63 -9.25 -17.86
C PRO A 21 -1.76 -8.58 -18.67
N TYR A 22 -2.66 -7.86 -17.99
CA TYR A 22 -3.73 -7.08 -18.61
C TYR A 22 -3.27 -5.68 -19.05
N LEU A 23 -2.07 -5.24 -18.67
CA LEU A 23 -1.46 -4.01 -19.13
C LEU A 23 -0.55 -4.29 -20.33
N THR A 24 -0.56 -3.38 -21.29
CA THR A 24 0.42 -3.35 -22.37
C THR A 24 1.68 -2.59 -21.93
N LEU A 25 2.81 -2.90 -22.54
CA LEU A 25 4.06 -2.18 -22.29
C LEU A 25 3.94 -0.68 -22.64
N ALA A 26 3.13 -0.35 -23.65
CA ALA A 26 2.85 1.03 -24.04
C ALA A 26 2.10 1.80 -22.95
N GLU A 27 1.08 1.21 -22.33
CA GLU A 27 0.33 1.83 -21.23
C GLU A 27 1.22 2.05 -20.01
N VAL A 28 2.09 1.09 -19.69
CA VAL A 28 3.06 1.23 -18.59
C VAL A 28 4.03 2.37 -18.87
N HIS A 29 4.60 2.46 -20.07
CA HIS A 29 5.47 3.58 -20.43
C HIS A 29 4.75 4.92 -20.43
N ALA A 30 3.51 4.98 -20.91
CA ALA A 30 2.72 6.21 -20.87
C ALA A 30 2.48 6.70 -19.44
N ALA A 31 2.16 5.79 -18.52
CA ALA A 31 2.01 6.12 -17.10
C ALA A 31 3.32 6.62 -16.47
N LEU A 32 4.45 5.97 -16.77
CA LEU A 32 5.77 6.40 -16.28
C LEU A 32 6.19 7.75 -16.87
N ALA A 33 5.91 8.00 -18.15
CA ALA A 33 6.16 9.29 -18.78
C ALA A 33 5.36 10.41 -18.10
N TYR A 34 4.05 10.20 -17.88
CA TYR A 34 3.22 11.17 -17.17
C TYR A 34 3.77 11.46 -15.77
N TYR A 35 4.16 10.44 -15.02
CA TYR A 35 4.77 10.61 -13.70
C TYR A 35 6.05 11.45 -13.75
N HIS A 36 6.94 11.22 -14.72
CA HIS A 36 8.16 12.01 -14.85
C HIS A 36 7.89 13.49 -15.12
N ASP A 37 6.79 13.81 -15.82
CA ASP A 37 6.36 15.18 -16.06
C ASP A 37 5.58 15.79 -14.88
N HIS A 38 5.02 14.98 -13.97
CA HIS A 38 4.10 15.40 -12.90
C HIS A 38 4.52 14.85 -11.51
N HIS A 39 5.82 14.76 -11.24
CA HIS A 39 6.35 14.11 -10.04
C HIS A 39 5.75 14.66 -8.72
N GLU A 40 5.65 15.99 -8.58
CA GLU A 40 5.13 16.62 -7.36
C GLU A 40 3.64 16.35 -7.12
N GLU A 41 2.87 16.22 -8.21
CA GLU A 41 1.44 15.89 -8.13
C GLU A 41 1.24 14.48 -7.62
N ILE A 42 1.96 13.53 -8.21
CA ILE A 42 1.87 12.11 -7.87
C ILE A 42 2.43 11.83 -6.47
N ASP A 43 3.52 12.47 -6.07
CA ASP A 43 4.05 12.32 -4.71
C ASP A 43 3.07 12.83 -3.64
N ARG A 44 2.39 13.94 -3.93
CA ARG A 44 1.36 14.47 -3.03
C ARG A 44 0.18 13.51 -2.93
N GLU A 45 -0.30 12.98 -4.04
CA GLU A 45 -1.38 11.98 -4.06
C GLU A 45 -0.99 10.75 -3.24
N LEU A 46 0.22 10.22 -3.41
CA LEU A 46 0.73 9.09 -2.64
C LEU A 46 0.77 9.37 -1.13
N ALA A 47 1.23 10.55 -0.73
CA ALA A 47 1.24 10.94 0.69
C ALA A 47 -0.17 11.05 1.27
N GLU A 48 -1.14 11.55 0.48
CA GLU A 48 -2.55 11.63 0.88
C GLU A 48 -3.18 10.25 1.04
N GLU A 49 -2.91 9.32 0.11
CA GLU A 49 -3.33 7.92 0.21
C GLU A 49 -2.76 7.23 1.44
N GLU A 50 -1.47 7.41 1.73
CA GLU A 50 -0.81 6.85 2.92
C GLU A 50 -1.43 7.39 4.21
N ALA A 51 -1.66 8.70 4.28
CA ALA A 51 -2.31 9.34 5.41
C ALA A 51 -3.74 8.81 5.62
N GLU A 52 -4.49 8.58 4.54
CA GLU A 52 -5.84 8.02 4.62
C GLU A 52 -5.83 6.57 5.12
N VAL A 53 -4.93 5.73 4.61
CA VAL A 53 -4.77 4.36 5.08
C VAL A 53 -4.44 4.34 6.58
N GLU A 54 -3.57 5.24 7.05
CA GLU A 54 -3.23 5.34 8.46
C GLU A 54 -4.41 5.79 9.32
N ARG A 55 -5.20 6.78 8.86
CA ARG A 55 -6.45 7.17 9.53
C ARG A 55 -7.42 6.00 9.64
N LEU A 56 -7.61 5.22 8.57
CA LEU A 56 -8.50 4.07 8.58
C LEU A 56 -8.01 2.97 9.54
N ARG A 57 -6.70 2.73 9.60
CA ARG A 57 -6.10 1.77 10.54
C ARG A 57 -6.31 2.17 12.00
N GLN A 58 -6.15 3.45 12.32
CA GLN A 58 -6.33 3.96 13.69
C GLN A 58 -7.80 3.89 14.13
N ASN A 59 -8.73 4.10 13.19
CA ASN A 59 -10.16 4.06 13.45
C ASN A 59 -10.78 2.66 13.26
N ALA A 60 -9.99 1.67 12.83
CA ALA A 60 -10.49 0.32 12.59
C ALA A 60 -11.00 -0.29 13.91
N PRO A 61 -12.26 -0.78 13.95
CA PRO A 61 -12.78 -1.40 15.15
C PRO A 61 -11.99 -2.67 15.47
N GLU A 62 -11.72 -2.88 16.76
CA GLU A 62 -10.97 -4.04 17.20
C GLU A 62 -11.70 -5.34 16.82
N THR A 63 -10.98 -6.23 16.13
CA THR A 63 -11.57 -7.51 15.70
C THR A 63 -11.92 -8.39 16.90
N PRO A 64 -12.96 -9.23 16.81
CA PRO A 64 -13.31 -10.17 17.88
C PRO A 64 -12.14 -11.06 18.32
N LEU A 65 -11.27 -11.43 17.37
CA LEU A 65 -10.06 -12.21 17.65
C LEU A 65 -9.06 -11.43 18.50
N LEU A 66 -8.80 -10.16 18.17
CA LEU A 66 -7.90 -9.29 18.94
C LEU A 66 -8.43 -9.07 20.36
N LYS A 67 -9.74 -8.83 20.52
CA LYS A 67 -10.40 -8.75 21.83
C LYS A 67 -10.17 -10.01 22.66
N ARG A 68 -10.35 -11.19 22.06
CA ARG A 68 -10.16 -12.48 22.73
C ARG A 68 -8.69 -12.72 23.10
N LEU A 69 -7.74 -12.39 22.22
CA LEU A 69 -6.30 -12.52 22.48
C LEU A 69 -5.85 -11.63 23.65
N ARG A 70 -6.33 -10.38 23.72
CA ARG A 70 -6.04 -9.49 24.86
C ARG A 70 -6.60 -10.02 26.17
N ALA A 71 -7.84 -10.51 26.19
CA ALA A 71 -8.45 -11.10 27.38
C ALA A 71 -7.65 -12.31 27.92
N LEU A 72 -7.17 -13.18 27.02
CA LEU A 72 -6.34 -14.32 27.38
C LEU A 72 -4.96 -13.90 27.93
N LYS A 73 -4.35 -12.85 27.36
CA LYS A 73 -3.07 -12.30 27.87
C LYS A 73 -3.20 -11.77 29.30
N VAL A 74 -4.29 -11.05 29.60
CA VAL A 74 -4.58 -10.52 30.94
C VAL A 74 -4.83 -11.64 31.96
N GLN A 75 -5.56 -12.69 31.57
CA GLN A 75 -5.78 -13.86 32.44
C GLN A 75 -4.47 -14.56 32.79
N ARG A 76 -3.56 -14.71 31.82
CA ARG A 76 -2.28 -15.40 32.01
C ARG A 76 -1.32 -14.63 32.92
N GLN A 77 -1.37 -13.30 32.92
CA GLN A 77 -0.57 -12.44 33.81
C GLN A 77 -1.09 -12.35 35.25
N ARG A 78 -2.35 -12.73 35.50
CA ARG A 78 -2.96 -12.77 36.83
C ARG A 78 -2.80 -14.11 37.55
N GLN A 79 -2.35 -15.14 36.82
CA GLN A 79 -2.19 -16.52 37.32
C GLN A 79 -0.73 -16.91 37.57
N GLY A 80 0.22 -15.98 37.39
CA GLY A 80 1.61 -16.10 37.81
C GLY A 80 1.95 -15.03 38.83
#